data_AF-A0A0S8E448-F1
#
_entry.id   AF-A0A0S8E448-F1
#
_cell.length_a   1.000
_cell.length_b   1.000
_cell.length_c   1.000
_cell.angle_alpha   90.00
_cell.angle_beta   90.00
_cell.angle_gamma   90.00
#
_symmetry.space_group_name_H-M   'P 1'
#
loop_
_entity.id
_entity.type
_entity.pdbx_description
1 polymer ?
#
loop_
_entity_poly.entity_id
_entity_poly.type
_entity_poly.pdbx_seq_one_letter_code
_entity_poly.pdbx_strand_id
1 'polypeptide(L)'
;MPATFAKPIRTTYLLALVTLIVICQKASAEQTVRFENLDKPRVIVLTDITNEPDDEESMVRFLVYSNEFDVEGLIATTSVWLRDKVRPENIRERIE
;
A
#
# COMPACT_ATOMS: atom_id res chain seq x y z
N MET A 1 -13.81 -64.22 32.88
CA MET A 1 -12.37 -63.90 32.88
C MET A 1 -12.20 -62.47 32.35
N PRO A 2 -11.91 -61.46 33.18
CA PRO A 2 -11.52 -60.16 32.66
C PRO A 2 -10.01 -60.00 32.79
N ALA A 3 -9.30 -59.99 31.66
CA ALA A 3 -7.95 -59.45 31.61
C ALA A 3 -8.07 -57.93 31.63
N THR A 4 -8.02 -57.33 32.83
CA THR A 4 -7.89 -55.89 33.01
C THR A 4 -6.53 -55.47 32.48
N PHE A 5 -6.52 -55.01 31.23
CA PHE A 5 -5.38 -54.47 30.53
C PHE A 5 -4.91 -53.20 31.27
N ALA A 6 -3.96 -53.36 32.20
CA ALA A 6 -3.33 -52.26 32.91
C ALA A 6 -2.61 -51.37 31.89
N LYS A 7 -3.21 -50.24 31.52
CA LYS A 7 -2.59 -49.28 30.60
C LYS A 7 -1.24 -48.86 31.18
N PRO A 8 -0.13 -49.03 30.45
CA PRO A 8 1.20 -48.70 30.96
C PRO A 8 1.25 -47.20 31.26
N ILE A 9 1.33 -46.86 32.54
CA ILE A 9 1.35 -45.50 33.08
C ILE A 9 2.36 -44.60 32.34
N ARG A 10 3.49 -45.18 31.92
CA ARG A 10 4.55 -44.51 31.14
C ARG A 10 4.10 -44.06 29.74
N THR A 11 3.24 -44.82 29.08
CA THR A 11 2.73 -44.50 27.73
C THR A 11 1.75 -43.34 27.77
N THR A 12 0.96 -43.20 28.84
CA THR A 12 0.06 -42.07 29.05
C THR A 12 0.83 -40.75 29.21
N TYR A 13 1.93 -40.76 29.99
CA TYR A 13 2.78 -39.57 30.14
C TYR A 13 3.54 -39.19 28.86
N LEU A 14 3.98 -40.19 28.09
CA LEU A 14 4.64 -39.94 26.81
C LEU A 14 3.69 -39.30 25.80
N LEU A 15 2.45 -39.80 25.71
CA LEU A 15 1.39 -39.19 24.89
C LEU A 15 1.07 -37.77 25.34
N ALA A 16 0.94 -37.54 26.66
CA ALA A 16 0.69 -36.22 27.22
C ALA A 16 1.83 -35.22 26.91
N LEU A 17 3.10 -35.66 26.98
CA LEU A 17 4.26 -34.85 26.65
C LEU A 17 4.29 -34.48 25.16
N VAL A 18 4.01 -35.43 24.27
CA VAL A 18 3.93 -35.19 22.82
C VAL A 18 2.82 -34.19 22.51
N THR A 19 1.64 -34.35 23.13
CA THR A 19 0.55 -33.38 22.96
C THR A 19 0.93 -32.00 23.49
N LEU A 20 1.65 -31.91 24.60
CA LEU A 20 2.11 -30.63 25.16
C LEU A 20 3.13 -29.94 24.24
N ILE A 21 4.06 -30.69 23.65
CA ILE A 21 5.05 -30.17 22.70
C ILE A 21 4.36 -29.63 21.43
N VAL A 22 3.36 -30.36 20.90
CA VAL A 22 2.58 -29.92 19.73
C VAL A 22 1.79 -28.64 20.04
N ILE A 23 1.21 -28.51 21.23
CA ILE A 23 0.53 -27.28 21.67
C ILE A 23 1.54 -26.13 21.78
N CYS A 24 2.73 -26.39 22.32
CA CYS A 24 3.78 -25.39 22.47
C CYS A 24 4.29 -24.87 21.11
N GLN A 25 4.36 -25.73 20.09
CA GLN A 25 4.71 -25.32 18.72
C GLN A 25 3.69 -24.39 18.08
N LYS A 26 2.40 -24.48 18.45
CA LYS A 26 1.36 -23.57 17.95
C LYS A 26 1.38 -22.20 18.64
N ALA A 27 2.00 -22.10 19.83
CA ALA A 27 2.13 -20.87 20.59
C ALA A 27 3.24 -19.94 20.06
N SER A 28 4.19 -20.49 19.30
CA SER A 28 5.12 -19.72 18.48
C SER A 28 4.39 -19.16 17.26
N ALA A 29 3.49 -18.20 17.49
CA ALA A 29 2.80 -17.49 16.43
C ALA A 29 3.83 -16.73 15.59
N GLU A 30 3.99 -17.14 14.34
CA GLU A 30 4.73 -16.41 13.32
C GLU A 30 3.98 -15.11 13.04
N GLN A 31 4.49 -14.00 13.59
CA GLN A 31 3.89 -12.69 13.42
C GLN A 31 4.15 -12.22 12.00
N THR A 32 3.22 -12.52 11.09
CA THR A 32 3.26 -12.01 9.73
C THR A 32 3.04 -10.50 9.77
N VAL A 33 4.10 -9.71 9.58
CA VAL A 33 4.00 -8.27 9.41
C VAL A 33 3.21 -8.01 8.12
N ARG A 34 1.96 -7.60 8.26
CA ARG A 34 1.16 -7.12 7.14
C ARG A 34 1.42 -5.63 6.99
N PHE A 35 2.06 -5.25 5.90
CA PHE A 35 2.05 -3.85 5.47
C PHE A 35 0.66 -3.57 4.93
N GLU A 36 -0.07 -2.66 5.58
CA GLU A 36 -1.28 -2.14 4.97
C GLU A 36 -0.85 -1.35 3.73
N ASN A 37 -1.34 -1.75 2.55
CA ASN A 37 -1.26 -0.90 1.38
C ASN A 37 -2.23 0.24 1.64
N LEU A 38 -1.71 1.37 2.12
CA LEU A 38 -2.49 2.59 2.18
C LEU A 38 -2.91 2.95 0.77
N ASP A 39 -4.19 3.25 0.58
CA ASP A 39 -4.68 3.74 -0.70
C ASP A 39 -3.94 5.02 -1.08
N LYS A 40 -3.55 5.12 -2.36
CA LYS A 40 -2.88 6.33 -2.85
C LYS A 40 -3.82 7.53 -2.72
N PRO A 41 -3.33 8.69 -2.24
CA PRO A 41 -4.12 9.90 -2.24
C PRO A 41 -4.57 10.24 -3.66
N ARG A 42 -5.86 10.55 -3.82
CA ARG A 42 -6.44 10.96 -5.09
C ARG A 42 -6.21 12.45 -5.31
N VAL A 43 -5.74 12.84 -6.49
CA VAL A 43 -5.29 14.21 -6.76
C VAL A 43 -5.86 14.72 -8.09
N ILE A 44 -6.36 15.96 -8.07
CA ILE A 44 -6.64 16.78 -9.25
C ILE A 44 -5.75 18.02 -9.17
N VAL A 45 -5.00 18.31 -10.22
CA VAL A 45 -4.13 19.49 -10.31
C VAL A 45 -4.74 20.51 -11.25
N LEU A 46 -4.83 21.78 -10.80
CA LEU A 46 -5.16 22.92 -11.64
C LEU A 46 -3.93 23.81 -11.76
N THR A 47 -3.56 24.16 -12.99
CA THR A 47 -2.36 24.98 -13.27
C THR A 47 -2.62 25.93 -14.44
N ASP A 48 -2.15 27.17 -14.33
CA ASP A 48 -2.06 28.14 -15.42
C ASP A 48 -0.76 27.97 -16.22
N ILE A 49 -0.49 26.72 -16.60
CA ILE A 49 0.74 26.24 -17.23
C ILE A 49 1.32 27.19 -18.29
N THR A 50 2.64 27.38 -18.23
CA THR A 50 3.42 28.24 -19.13
C THR A 50 3.14 29.74 -18.93
N ASN A 51 2.47 30.13 -17.84
CA ASN A 51 2.49 31.51 -17.37
C ASN A 51 3.86 31.83 -16.75
N GLU A 52 4.33 30.95 -15.86
CA GLU A 52 5.65 31.00 -15.22
C GLU A 52 6.43 29.70 -15.49
N PRO A 53 7.78 29.74 -15.49
CA PRO A 53 8.59 28.54 -15.73
C PRO A 53 8.43 27.47 -14.62
N ASP A 54 8.06 27.86 -13.41
CA ASP A 54 7.91 26.96 -12.27
C ASP A 54 6.68 26.03 -12.38
N ASP A 55 5.62 26.43 -13.06
CA ASP A 55 4.48 25.57 -13.40
C ASP A 55 4.94 24.32 -14.18
N GLU A 56 5.85 24.52 -15.12
CA GLU A 56 6.36 23.45 -15.96
C GLU A 56 7.32 22.55 -15.18
N GLU A 57 8.23 23.13 -14.40
CA GLU A 57 9.17 22.40 -13.55
C GLU A 57 8.45 21.59 -12.44
N SER A 58 7.43 22.19 -11.83
CA SER A 58 6.61 21.54 -10.80
C SER A 58 5.73 20.43 -11.38
N MET A 59 5.23 20.58 -12.61
CA MET A 59 4.51 19.53 -13.32
C MET A 59 5.42 18.34 -13.64
N VAL A 60 6.62 18.57 -14.19
CA VAL A 60 7.57 17.49 -14.47
C VAL A 60 7.94 16.76 -13.18
N ARG A 61 8.19 17.50 -12.09
CA ARG A 61 8.43 16.91 -10.77
C ARG A 61 7.24 16.07 -10.29
N PHE A 62 6.02 16.56 -10.45
CA PHE A 62 4.81 15.81 -10.09
C PHE A 62 4.69 14.50 -10.88
N LEU A 63 4.95 14.53 -12.20
CA LEU A 63 4.89 13.34 -13.06
C LEU A 63 5.91 12.27 -12.64
N VAL A 64 7.11 12.66 -12.22
CA VAL A 64 8.14 11.74 -11.69
C VAL A 64 7.66 11.02 -10.42
N TYR A 65 6.85 11.67 -9.58
CA TYR A 65 6.27 11.10 -8.36
C TYR A 65 4.84 10.57 -8.53
N SER A 66 4.35 10.48 -9.77
CA SER A 66 2.96 10.09 -10.04
C SER A 66 2.65 8.66 -9.57
N ASN A 67 3.68 7.83 -9.32
CA ASN A 67 3.52 6.51 -8.74
C ASN A 67 2.97 6.54 -7.29
N GLU A 68 3.12 7.64 -6.55
CA GLU A 68 2.63 7.77 -5.17
C GLU A 68 1.19 8.28 -5.09
N PHE A 69 0.60 8.70 -6.21
CA PHE A 69 -0.72 9.32 -6.27
C PHE A 69 -1.66 8.58 -7.21
N ASP A 70 -2.96 8.72 -6.98
CA ASP A 70 -4.01 8.38 -7.96
C ASP A 70 -4.44 9.67 -8.66
N VAL A 71 -3.87 9.92 -9.84
CA VAL A 71 -4.04 11.19 -10.57
C VAL A 71 -5.35 11.16 -11.36
N GLU A 72 -6.34 11.91 -10.89
CA GLU A 72 -7.67 11.97 -11.51
C GLU A 72 -7.75 12.99 -12.65
N GLY A 73 -6.90 14.02 -12.62
CA GLY A 73 -6.93 15.06 -13.65
C GLY A 73 -5.81 16.08 -13.54
N LEU A 74 -5.37 16.53 -14.71
CA LEU A 74 -4.45 17.65 -14.90
C LEU A 74 -5.19 18.69 -15.75
N ILE A 75 -5.58 19.81 -15.14
CA ILE A 75 -6.50 20.79 -15.71
C ILE A 75 -5.77 22.10 -15.94
N ALA A 76 -5.64 22.51 -17.21
CA ALA A 76 -5.18 23.85 -17.56
C ALA A 76 -6.26 24.89 -17.20
N THR A 77 -5.89 25.87 -16.37
CA THR A 77 -6.79 26.93 -15.91
C THR A 77 -6.17 28.32 -16.12
N THR A 78 -6.90 29.36 -15.71
CA THR A 78 -6.49 30.76 -15.72
C THR A 78 -6.05 31.22 -14.33
N SER A 79 -5.27 32.28 -14.25
CA SER A 79 -4.86 32.92 -12.99
C SER A 79 -5.04 34.43 -13.03
N VAL A 80 -4.57 35.13 -11.98
CA VAL A 80 -4.57 36.60 -11.94
C VAL A 80 -3.64 37.21 -13.02
N TRP A 81 -2.58 36.48 -13.39
CA TRP A 81 -1.58 36.85 -14.39
C TRP A 81 -1.92 36.28 -15.78
N LEU A 82 -2.72 35.22 -15.83
CA LEU A 82 -3.19 34.56 -17.05
C LEU A 82 -4.73 34.51 -17.12
N ARG A 83 -5.37 35.63 -17.43
CA ARG A 83 -6.83 35.79 -17.20
C ARG A 83 -7.74 35.19 -18.28
N ASP A 84 -7.32 35.26 -19.54
CA ASP A 84 -8.23 35.07 -20.68
C ASP A 84 -7.85 33.88 -21.59
N LYS A 85 -6.86 33.07 -21.20
CA LYS A 85 -6.38 31.95 -22.00
C LYS A 85 -6.01 30.74 -21.15
N VAL A 86 -6.26 29.55 -21.69
CA VAL A 86 -5.80 28.27 -21.15
C VAL A 86 -4.95 27.57 -22.20
N ARG A 87 -4.03 26.71 -21.75
CA ARG A 87 -3.05 26.02 -22.60
C ARG A 87 -2.95 24.52 -22.32
N PRO A 88 -4.02 23.73 -22.56
CA PRO A 88 -4.01 22.28 -22.30
C PRO A 88 -3.01 21.49 -23.17
N GLU A 89 -2.58 22.05 -24.32
CA GLU A 89 -1.54 21.49 -25.18
C GLU A 89 -0.19 21.34 -24.47
N ASN A 90 0.19 22.29 -23.61
CA ASN A 90 1.43 22.24 -22.84
C ASN A 90 1.44 21.09 -21.81
N ILE A 91 0.26 20.73 -21.29
CA ILE A 91 0.08 19.54 -20.43
C ILE A 91 0.32 18.28 -21.26
N ARG A 92 -0.28 18.20 -22.46
CA ARG A 92 -0.14 17.01 -23.34
C ARG A 92 1.31 16.78 -23.76
N GLU A 93 2.01 17.85 -24.15
CA GLU A 93 3.43 17.79 -24.52
C GLU A 93 4.34 17.23 -23.41
N ARG A 94 3.97 17.38 -22.14
CA ARG A 94 4.76 16.85 -21.00
C ARG A 94 4.44 15.40 -20.66
N ILE A 95 3.31 14.90 -21.13
CA ILE A 95 2.84 13.54 -20.86
C ILE A 95 3.26 12.58 -22.00
N GLU A 96 3.29 13.07 -23.24
CA GLU A 96 3.67 12.34 -24.45
C GLU A 96 5.19 12.28 -24.66
#